data_AF-A0A0U5CC28-F1
#
_entry.id   AF-A0A0U5CC28-F1
#
_cell.length_a   1.000
_cell.length_b   1.000
_cell.length_c   1.000
_cell.angle_alpha   90.00
_cell.angle_beta   90.00
_cell.angle_gamma   90.00
#
_symmetry.space_group_name_H-M   'P 1'
#
loop_
_entity.id
_entity.type
_entity.pdbx_description
1 polymer ?
#
loop_
_entity_poly.entity_id
_entity_poly.type
_entity_poly.pdbx_seq_one_letter_code
_entity_poly.pdbx_strand_id
1 'polypeptide(L)'
;MSAGAVLSQFSNLLNHMESLGPKLSSKIRPNREQLDEIQKLSMQLKTAVAGIESHVELLLRRAGPTDKERALANQIKAADEFDPAIFRKNLVLIFRGPDESVLDPTKVQIRKAKSRTRCEKLRVESHHLVLKWAMSFPQPSAWIHPTVMADGTFDFLIQDLKEVTFDQIPPKIFESLLCLKDEEPLDTCEQFQSFVKNIERPTIVEEPEPVVQYKRKHDRTKKQRNRL
;
A
#
# COMPACT_ATOMS: atom_id res chain seq x y z
N MET A 1 17.61 16.69 19.25
CA MET A 1 18.28 15.38 19.29
C MET A 1 17.88 14.62 18.04
N SER A 2 18.81 14.03 17.28
CA SER A 2 18.47 13.28 16.06
C SER A 2 18.03 11.85 16.36
N ALA A 3 17.31 11.20 15.45
CA ALA A 3 16.94 9.78 15.61
C ALA A 3 18.18 8.88 15.78
N GLY A 4 19.24 9.14 15.03
CA GLY A 4 20.52 8.42 15.17
C GLY A 4 21.16 8.60 16.55
N ALA A 5 21.08 9.80 17.14
CA ALA A 5 21.58 10.03 18.50
C ALA A 5 20.75 9.26 19.54
N VAL A 6 19.43 9.21 19.39
CA VAL A 6 18.53 8.42 20.26
C VAL A 6 18.85 6.92 20.15
N LEU A 7 19.01 6.39 18.94
CA LEU A 7 19.38 4.98 18.71
C LEU A 7 20.74 4.64 19.35
N SER A 8 21.74 5.52 19.22
CA SER A 8 23.04 5.35 19.87
C SER A 8 22.92 5.33 21.40
N GLN A 9 22.08 6.19 21.98
CA GLN A 9 21.81 6.18 23.43
C GLN A 9 21.15 4.89 23.88
N PHE A 10 20.15 4.38 23.15
CA PHE A 10 19.52 3.09 23.43
C PHE A 10 20.53 1.94 23.40
N SER A 11 21.38 1.90 22.36
CA SER A 11 22.41 0.87 22.24
C SER A 11 23.42 0.93 23.38
N ASN A 12 23.90 2.12 23.74
CA ASN A 12 24.83 2.30 24.86
C ASN A 12 24.19 1.87 26.20
N LEU A 13 22.93 2.25 26.44
CA LEU A 13 22.20 1.86 27.64
C LEU A 13 22.05 0.33 27.72
N LEU A 14 21.64 -0.31 26.63
CA LEU A 14 21.50 -1.76 26.54
C LEU A 14 22.83 -2.46 26.85
N ASN A 15 23.91 -2.05 26.18
CA ASN A 15 25.26 -2.59 26.41
C ASN A 15 25.69 -2.46 27.88
N HIS A 16 25.42 -1.31 28.51
CA HIS A 16 25.73 -1.09 29.91
C HIS A 16 24.91 -2.00 30.84
N MET A 17 23.61 -2.13 30.61
CA MET A 17 22.72 -3.00 31.40
C MET A 17 23.10 -4.48 31.27
N GLU A 18 23.40 -4.95 30.05
CA GLU A 18 23.85 -6.32 29.80
C GLU A 18 25.21 -6.61 30.47
N SER A 19 26.13 -5.65 30.50
CA SER A 19 27.42 -5.79 31.16
C SER A 19 27.34 -5.84 32.70
N LEU A 20 26.24 -5.33 33.28
CA LEU A 20 26.06 -5.25 34.73
C LEU A 20 25.59 -6.59 35.31
N GLY A 21 24.77 -7.35 34.60
CA GLY A 21 24.22 -8.64 35.04
C GLY A 21 25.29 -9.61 35.57
N PRO A 22 26.34 -9.94 34.77
CA PRO A 22 27.42 -10.83 35.21
C PRO A 22 28.18 -10.32 36.44
N LYS A 23 28.29 -9.00 36.62
CA LYS A 23 28.96 -8.39 37.78
C LYS A 23 28.16 -8.57 39.06
N LEU A 24 26.82 -8.53 38.98
CA LEU A 24 25.93 -8.80 40.11
C LEU A 24 25.96 -10.27 40.54
N SER A 25 26.23 -11.19 39.62
CA SER A 25 26.43 -12.62 39.91
C SER A 25 27.82 -12.96 40.46
N SER A 26 28.73 -11.98 40.52
CA SER A 26 30.05 -12.18 41.13
C SER A 26 29.95 -12.26 42.66
N LYS A 27 31.01 -12.74 43.33
CA LYS A 27 31.06 -12.92 44.81
C LYS A 27 31.16 -11.60 45.58
N ILE A 28 30.23 -10.67 45.34
CA ILE A 28 30.11 -9.43 46.11
C ILE A 28 29.42 -9.75 47.43
N ARG A 29 29.87 -9.14 48.53
CA ARG A 29 29.22 -9.22 49.85
C ARG A 29 28.84 -7.82 50.32
N PRO A 30 27.67 -7.30 49.92
CA PRO A 30 27.23 -5.97 50.32
C PRO A 30 26.88 -5.95 51.80
N ASN A 31 27.18 -4.85 52.49
CA ASN A 31 26.67 -4.60 53.83
C ASN A 31 25.19 -4.17 53.78
N ARG A 32 24.54 -3.98 54.95
CA ARG A 32 23.11 -3.67 55.02
C ARG A 32 22.75 -2.35 54.32
N GLU A 33 23.53 -1.29 54.54
CA GLU A 33 23.30 0.02 53.90
C GLU A 33 23.44 -0.07 52.37
N GLN A 34 24.42 -0.83 51.89
CA GLN A 34 24.62 -1.08 50.46
C GLN A 34 23.47 -1.91 49.86
N LEU A 35 22.93 -2.89 50.60
CA LEU A 35 21.74 -3.63 50.17
C LEU A 35 20.52 -2.73 50.04
N ASP A 36 20.29 -1.85 51.03
CA ASP A 36 19.17 -0.90 51.01
C ASP A 36 19.30 0.08 49.82
N GLU A 37 20.50 0.59 49.54
CA GLU A 37 20.74 1.48 48.40
C GLU A 37 20.61 0.73 47.06
N ILE A 38 21.07 -0.52 46.95
CA ILE A 38 20.87 -1.36 45.75
C ILE A 38 19.37 -1.57 45.49
N GLN A 39 18.58 -1.86 46.53
CA GLN A 39 17.13 -2.04 46.40
C GLN A 39 16.46 -0.75 45.91
N LYS A 40 16.81 0.39 46.49
CA LYS A 40 16.30 1.71 46.10
C LYS A 40 16.66 2.04 44.64
N LEU A 41 17.93 1.88 44.25
CA LEU A 41 18.38 2.12 42.88
C LEU A 41 17.70 1.15 41.89
N SER A 42 17.48 -0.10 42.28
CA SER A 42 16.73 -1.07 41.46
C SER A 42 15.28 -0.63 41.24
N MET A 43 14.59 -0.12 42.26
CA MET A 43 13.25 0.43 42.11
C MET A 43 13.25 1.66 41.20
N GLN A 44 14.18 2.60 41.39
CA GLN A 44 14.31 3.78 40.55
C GLN A 44 14.60 3.41 39.09
N LEU A 45 15.46 2.42 38.84
CA LEU A 45 15.76 1.92 37.51
C LEU A 45 14.51 1.32 36.85
N LYS A 46 13.71 0.52 37.57
CA LYS A 46 12.44 -0.01 37.05
C LYS A 46 11.48 1.10 36.66
N THR A 47 11.34 2.13 37.50
CA THR A 47 10.50 3.29 37.18
C THR A 47 11.02 4.05 35.97
N ALA A 48 12.33 4.25 35.87
CA ALA A 48 12.95 4.92 34.72
C ALA A 48 12.74 4.14 33.41
N VAL A 49 12.92 2.81 33.44
CA VAL A 49 12.69 1.93 32.28
C VAL A 49 11.23 2.00 31.85
N ALA A 50 10.26 1.89 32.77
CA ALA A 50 8.84 2.03 32.44
C ALA A 50 8.51 3.41 31.84
N GLY A 51 9.16 4.46 32.33
CA GLY A 51 9.07 5.80 31.75
C GLY A 51 9.59 5.85 30.31
N ILE A 52 10.76 5.25 30.04
CA ILE A 52 11.32 5.14 28.69
C ILE A 52 10.38 4.34 27.77
N GLU A 53 9.88 3.19 28.22
CA GLU A 53 8.94 2.36 27.47
C GLU A 53 7.68 3.14 27.06
N SER A 54 7.10 3.90 27.98
CA SER A 54 5.94 4.75 27.69
C SER A 54 6.24 5.82 26.62
N HIS A 55 7.42 6.44 26.66
CA HIS A 55 7.82 7.42 25.65
C HIS A 55 8.11 6.77 24.29
N VAL A 56 8.71 5.58 24.29
CA VAL A 56 8.91 4.77 23.07
C VAL A 56 7.56 4.41 22.47
N GLU A 57 6.60 3.96 23.28
CA GLU A 57 5.25 3.66 22.80
C GLU A 57 4.58 4.89 22.18
N LEU A 58 4.67 6.05 22.83
CA LEU A 58 4.16 7.31 22.28
C LEU A 58 4.83 7.68 20.96
N LEU A 59 6.15 7.49 20.86
CA LEU A 59 6.90 7.76 19.64
C LEU A 59 6.48 6.81 18.52
N LEU A 60 6.33 5.52 18.80
CA LEU A 60 5.86 4.52 17.85
C LEU A 60 4.42 4.77 17.42
N ARG A 61 3.55 5.20 18.34
CA ARG A 61 2.17 5.61 18.01
C ARG A 61 2.13 6.84 17.11
N ARG A 62 3.00 7.83 17.36
CA ARG A 62 3.11 9.04 16.52
C ARG A 62 3.72 8.76 15.16
N ALA A 63 4.65 7.80 15.08
CA ALA A 63 5.30 7.40 13.84
C ALA A 63 4.50 6.34 13.06
N GLY A 64 3.52 5.70 13.72
CA GLY A 64 2.65 4.70 13.10
C GLY A 64 1.65 5.31 12.12
N PRO A 65 1.09 4.50 11.22
CA PRO A 65 0.12 4.97 10.24
C PRO A 65 -1.14 5.46 10.93
N THR A 66 -1.56 6.66 10.55
CA THR A 66 -2.80 7.30 10.98
C THR A 66 -4.02 6.50 10.50
N ASP A 67 -5.17 6.70 11.14
CA ASP A 67 -6.41 6.05 10.72
C ASP A 67 -6.79 6.37 9.27
N LYS A 68 -6.43 7.57 8.78
CA LYS A 68 -6.63 7.96 7.39
C LYS A 68 -5.78 7.14 6.43
N GLU A 69 -4.52 6.88 6.80
CA GLU A 69 -3.61 6.07 5.99
C GLU A 69 -4.06 4.61 5.96
N ARG A 70 -4.51 4.08 7.10
CA ARG A 70 -5.10 2.73 7.17
C ARG A 70 -6.39 2.61 6.36
N ALA A 71 -7.27 3.61 6.46
CA ALA A 71 -8.50 3.65 5.67
C ALA A 71 -8.21 3.68 4.17
N LEU A 72 -7.20 4.45 3.75
CA LEU A 72 -6.78 4.50 2.36
C LEU A 72 -6.16 3.18 1.88
N ALA A 73 -5.32 2.52 2.70
CA ALA A 73 -4.80 1.20 2.38
C ALA A 73 -5.93 0.18 2.19
N ASN A 74 -6.92 0.19 3.09
CA ASN A 74 -8.09 -0.70 3.00
C ASN A 74 -8.94 -0.40 1.76
N GLN A 75 -9.13 0.87 1.41
CA GLN A 75 -9.79 1.27 0.17
C GLN A 75 -9.07 0.69 -1.05
N ILE A 76 -7.74 0.74 -1.08
CA ILE A 76 -6.96 0.20 -2.20
C ILE A 76 -7.08 -1.33 -2.28
N LYS A 77 -7.03 -2.02 -1.14
CA LYS A 77 -7.22 -3.48 -1.09
C LYS A 77 -8.59 -3.89 -1.62
N ALA A 78 -9.63 -3.16 -1.21
CA ALA A 78 -11.03 -3.39 -1.60
C ALA A 78 -11.43 -2.79 -2.96
N ALA A 79 -10.48 -2.25 -3.74
CA ALA A 79 -10.78 -1.66 -5.04
C ALA A 79 -11.19 -2.74 -6.05
N ASP A 80 -12.50 -2.88 -6.24
CA ASP A 80 -13.10 -3.83 -7.20
C ASP A 80 -13.91 -3.12 -8.29
N GLU A 81 -14.22 -1.83 -8.10
CA GLU A 81 -14.85 -1.00 -9.13
C GLU A 81 -13.82 -0.63 -10.20
N PHE A 82 -14.18 -0.88 -11.47
CA PHE A 82 -13.29 -0.68 -12.60
C PHE A 82 -13.84 0.41 -13.53
N ASP A 83 -13.17 1.56 -13.56
CA ASP A 83 -13.35 2.60 -14.56
C ASP A 83 -12.15 2.60 -15.54
N PRO A 84 -12.35 2.20 -16.81
CA PRO A 84 -11.30 2.16 -17.81
C PRO A 84 -10.58 3.50 -18.03
N ALA A 85 -11.31 4.62 -17.92
CA ALA A 85 -10.75 5.94 -18.17
C ALA A 85 -9.81 6.37 -17.04
N ILE A 86 -10.17 6.07 -15.79
CA ILE A 86 -9.34 6.32 -14.61
C ILE A 86 -8.13 5.40 -14.62
N PHE A 87 -8.36 4.11 -14.87
CA PHE A 87 -7.31 3.09 -14.98
C PHE A 87 -6.25 3.47 -16.02
N ARG A 88 -6.69 3.85 -17.23
CA ARG A 88 -5.80 4.34 -18.30
C ARG A 88 -4.98 5.55 -17.85
N LYS A 89 -5.60 6.57 -17.25
CA LYS A 89 -4.90 7.79 -16.80
C LYS A 89 -3.81 7.48 -15.77
N ASN A 90 -4.10 6.63 -14.81
CA ASN A 90 -3.13 6.24 -13.79
C ASN A 90 -1.98 5.41 -14.40
N LEU A 91 -2.27 4.43 -15.27
CA LEU A 91 -1.24 3.64 -15.93
C LEU A 91 -0.34 4.50 -16.82
N VAL A 92 -0.92 5.40 -17.62
CA VAL A 92 -0.14 6.35 -18.44
C VAL A 92 0.83 7.12 -17.55
N LEU A 93 0.36 7.69 -16.44
CA LEU A 93 1.23 8.44 -15.54
C LEU A 93 2.31 7.55 -14.89
N ILE A 94 1.96 6.35 -14.42
CA ILE A 94 2.92 5.43 -13.77
C ILE A 94 4.05 5.05 -14.74
N PHE A 95 3.71 4.74 -15.99
CA PHE A 95 4.69 4.20 -16.95
C PHE A 95 5.44 5.28 -17.73
N ARG A 96 4.79 6.41 -18.07
CA ARG A 96 5.45 7.53 -18.77
C ARG A 96 6.05 8.56 -17.83
N GLY A 97 5.53 8.66 -16.61
CA GLY A 97 5.86 9.75 -15.70
C GLY A 97 5.17 11.07 -16.12
N PRO A 98 5.44 12.16 -15.39
CA PRO A 98 4.93 13.48 -15.75
C PRO A 98 5.65 14.05 -16.98
N ASP A 99 4.91 14.71 -17.87
CA ASP A 99 5.48 15.44 -19.01
C ASP A 99 6.42 16.54 -18.52
N GLU A 100 7.65 16.59 -19.04
CA GLU A 100 8.63 17.62 -18.69
C GLU A 100 8.64 18.73 -19.73
N SER A 101 8.68 19.98 -19.27
CA SER A 101 8.88 21.13 -20.14
C SER A 101 10.07 21.94 -19.62
N VAL A 102 11.00 22.28 -20.52
CA VAL A 102 12.15 23.14 -20.20
C VAL A 102 11.68 24.55 -19.77
N LEU A 103 10.46 24.94 -20.18
CA LEU A 103 9.84 26.20 -19.83
C LEU A 103 9.17 26.17 -18.45
N ASP A 104 9.13 25.02 -17.77
CA ASP A 104 8.55 24.92 -16.44
C ASP A 104 9.35 25.75 -15.43
N PRO A 105 8.69 26.50 -14.54
CA PRO A 105 9.35 27.14 -13.41
C PRO A 105 10.06 26.11 -12.52
N THR A 106 11.16 26.49 -11.87
CA THR A 106 11.94 25.59 -10.98
C THR A 106 11.08 24.85 -9.96
N LYS A 107 10.07 25.51 -9.38
CA LYS A 107 9.12 24.88 -8.44
C LYS A 107 8.31 23.75 -9.08
N VAL A 108 7.93 23.88 -10.34
CA VAL A 108 7.20 22.86 -11.11
C VAL A 108 8.13 21.70 -11.44
N GLN A 109 9.36 21.98 -11.88
CA GLN A 109 10.37 20.95 -12.15
C GLN A 109 10.66 20.08 -10.91
N ILE A 110 10.85 20.72 -9.73
CA ILE A 110 11.04 19.98 -8.46
C ILE A 110 9.84 19.07 -8.14
N ARG A 111 8.61 19.56 -8.37
CA ARG A 111 7.40 18.74 -8.17
C ARG A 111 7.36 17.56 -9.15
N LYS A 112 7.65 17.79 -10.44
CA LYS A 112 7.69 16.74 -11.46
C LYS A 112 8.77 15.70 -11.17
N ALA A 113 9.94 16.11 -10.67
CA ALA A 113 10.98 15.19 -10.23
C ALA A 113 10.50 14.27 -9.09
N LYS A 114 9.83 14.82 -8.07
CA LYS A 114 9.23 14.01 -6.99
C LYS A 114 8.15 13.05 -7.50
N SER A 115 7.28 13.54 -8.38
CA SER A 115 6.25 12.73 -9.02
C SER A 115 6.87 11.58 -9.83
N ARG A 116 7.95 11.84 -10.57
CA ARG A 116 8.71 10.83 -11.29
C ARG A 116 9.27 9.75 -10.36
N THR A 117 9.86 10.14 -9.23
CA THR A 117 10.34 9.20 -8.22
C THR A 117 9.22 8.29 -7.69
N ARG A 118 8.00 8.81 -7.50
CA ARG A 118 6.84 7.96 -7.11
C ARG A 118 6.44 6.97 -8.21
N CYS A 119 6.42 7.40 -9.46
CA CYS A 119 6.17 6.51 -10.60
C CYS A 119 7.25 5.43 -10.73
N GLU A 120 8.53 5.76 -10.51
CA GLU A 120 9.63 4.80 -10.49
C GLU A 120 9.47 3.76 -9.38
N LYS A 121 9.11 4.18 -8.16
CA LYS A 121 8.81 3.27 -7.05
C LYS A 121 7.68 2.31 -7.41
N LEU A 122 6.55 2.80 -7.94
CA LEU A 122 5.44 1.94 -8.33
C LEU A 122 5.81 0.92 -9.42
N ARG A 123 6.61 1.31 -10.40
CA ARG A 123 6.99 0.42 -11.53
C ARG A 123 7.81 -0.80 -11.12
N VAL A 124 8.48 -0.77 -9.98
CA VAL A 124 9.27 -1.90 -9.47
C VAL A 124 8.48 -2.81 -8.52
N GLU A 125 7.24 -2.44 -8.18
CA GLU A 125 6.36 -3.25 -7.35
C GLU A 125 5.68 -4.39 -8.12
N SER A 126 4.96 -5.25 -7.41
CA SER A 126 4.21 -6.35 -8.01
C SER A 126 3.15 -5.84 -9.00
N HIS A 127 2.87 -6.63 -10.05
CA HIS A 127 1.85 -6.30 -11.04
C HIS A 127 0.49 -6.05 -10.37
N HIS A 128 0.13 -6.86 -9.37
CA HIS A 128 -1.12 -6.72 -8.63
C HIS A 128 -1.21 -5.40 -7.86
N LEU A 129 -0.12 -4.96 -7.21
CA LEU A 129 -0.09 -3.67 -6.52
C LEU A 129 -0.31 -2.53 -7.51
N VAL A 130 0.41 -2.52 -8.63
CA VAL A 130 0.26 -1.49 -9.68
C VAL A 130 -1.18 -1.45 -10.21
N LEU A 131 -1.80 -2.60 -10.45
CA LEU A 131 -3.18 -2.69 -10.92
C LEU A 131 -4.18 -2.15 -9.88
N LYS A 132 -4.12 -2.61 -8.61
CA LYS A 132 -4.98 -2.10 -7.53
C LYS A 132 -4.77 -0.60 -7.36
N TRP A 133 -3.53 -0.12 -7.39
CA TRP A 133 -3.22 1.30 -7.32
C TRP A 133 -3.87 2.09 -8.45
N ALA A 134 -3.75 1.63 -9.70
CA ALA A 134 -4.30 2.30 -10.87
C ALA A 134 -5.84 2.37 -10.86
N MET A 135 -6.51 1.42 -10.20
CA MET A 135 -7.97 1.40 -10.03
C MET A 135 -8.46 2.28 -8.87
N SER A 136 -7.65 2.43 -7.82
CA SER A 136 -8.12 2.96 -6.54
C SER A 136 -8.27 4.48 -6.49
N PHE A 137 -7.49 5.20 -7.29
CA PHE A 137 -7.43 6.66 -7.24
C PHE A 137 -8.19 7.27 -8.41
N PRO A 138 -9.28 8.04 -8.15
CA PRO A 138 -10.10 8.61 -9.21
C PRO A 138 -9.34 9.56 -10.14
N GLN A 139 -8.28 10.18 -9.62
CA GLN A 139 -7.41 11.06 -10.39
C GLN A 139 -5.95 10.86 -9.99
N PRO A 140 -5.01 10.93 -10.95
CA PRO A 140 -3.59 10.82 -10.66
C PRO A 140 -3.09 11.86 -9.64
N SER A 141 -3.68 13.07 -9.65
CA SER A 141 -3.41 14.17 -8.72
C SER A 141 -3.55 13.79 -7.24
N ALA A 142 -4.38 12.80 -6.93
CA ALA A 142 -4.66 12.35 -5.56
C ALA A 142 -3.45 11.72 -4.86
N TRP A 143 -2.54 11.10 -5.64
CA TRP A 143 -1.40 10.37 -5.09
C TRP A 143 -0.06 10.83 -5.65
N ILE A 144 -0.04 11.49 -6.81
CA ILE A 144 1.21 11.92 -7.44
C ILE A 144 1.80 13.19 -6.82
N HIS A 145 0.95 14.03 -6.23
CA HIS A 145 1.37 15.33 -5.71
C HIS A 145 1.78 15.25 -4.24
N PRO A 146 3.04 15.64 -3.90
CA PRO A 146 3.53 15.59 -2.52
C PRO A 146 2.75 16.47 -1.53
N THR A 147 2.00 17.45 -2.03
CA THR A 147 1.15 18.32 -1.21
C THR A 147 -0.21 17.71 -0.90
N VAL A 148 -0.64 16.71 -1.68
CA VAL A 148 -1.93 16.01 -1.49
C VAL A 148 -1.71 14.74 -0.67
N MET A 149 -0.70 13.96 -1.05
CA MET A 149 -0.27 12.78 -0.32
C MET A 149 1.18 12.99 0.10
N ALA A 150 1.46 12.93 1.40
CA ALA A 150 2.82 13.06 1.92
C ALA A 150 3.69 11.87 1.47
N ASP A 151 5.01 12.08 1.37
CA ASP A 151 5.95 11.00 0.98
C ASP A 151 5.87 9.82 1.97
N GLY A 152 5.75 10.10 3.27
CA GLY A 152 5.56 9.06 4.30
C GLY A 152 4.28 8.23 4.11
N THR A 153 3.17 8.87 3.75
CA THR A 153 1.92 8.17 3.43
C THR A 153 2.07 7.28 2.19
N PHE A 154 2.68 7.81 1.13
CA PHE A 154 2.92 7.05 -0.09
C PHE A 154 3.79 5.80 0.20
N ASP A 155 4.90 5.99 0.91
CA ASP A 155 5.82 4.91 1.27
C ASP A 155 5.15 3.87 2.20
N PHE A 156 4.33 4.32 3.15
CA PHE A 156 3.52 3.43 3.97
C PHE A 156 2.57 2.57 3.12
N LEU A 157 1.84 3.18 2.17
CA LEU A 157 0.89 2.44 1.33
C LEU A 157 1.59 1.38 0.49
N ILE A 158 2.72 1.71 -0.15
CA ILE A 158 3.52 0.73 -0.91
C ILE A 158 3.90 -0.45 -0.02
N GLN A 159 4.40 -0.16 1.19
CA GLN A 159 4.83 -1.20 2.12
C GLN A 159 3.67 -2.06 2.65
N ASP A 160 2.52 -1.46 2.97
CA ASP A 160 1.34 -2.17 3.50
C ASP A 160 0.61 -2.98 2.43
N LEU A 161 0.74 -2.58 1.16
CA LEU A 161 0.13 -3.23 0.00
C LEU A 161 1.06 -4.23 -0.69
N LYS A 162 2.29 -4.43 -0.20
CA LYS A 162 3.30 -5.26 -0.88
C LYS A 162 2.82 -6.67 -1.20
N GLU A 163 2.05 -7.26 -0.29
CA GLU A 163 1.49 -8.61 -0.40
C GLU A 163 0.09 -8.63 -1.04
N VAL A 164 -0.37 -7.51 -1.61
CA VAL A 164 -1.67 -7.48 -2.29
C VAL A 164 -1.59 -8.31 -3.57
N THR A 165 -2.49 -9.25 -3.70
CA THR A 165 -2.63 -10.11 -4.87
C THR A 165 -4.06 -10.11 -5.36
N PHE A 166 -4.25 -10.32 -6.65
CA PHE A 166 -5.55 -10.74 -7.17
C PHE A 166 -5.57 -12.27 -7.14
N ASP A 167 -6.63 -12.87 -6.62
CA ASP A 167 -6.84 -14.32 -6.75
C ASP A 167 -6.88 -14.73 -8.24
N GLN A 168 -7.55 -13.90 -9.04
CA GLN A 168 -7.53 -13.92 -10.49
C GLN A 168 -7.69 -12.49 -10.99
N ILE A 169 -6.93 -12.09 -12.01
CA ILE A 169 -7.10 -10.76 -12.61
C ILE A 169 -8.43 -10.72 -13.35
N PRO A 170 -9.34 -9.77 -13.01
CA PRO A 170 -10.62 -9.62 -13.69
C PRO A 170 -10.45 -9.48 -15.22
N PRO A 171 -11.24 -10.20 -16.04
CA PRO A 171 -11.12 -10.16 -17.50
C PRO A 171 -11.15 -8.75 -18.09
N LYS A 172 -12.03 -7.88 -17.57
CA LYS A 172 -12.14 -6.47 -18.01
C LYS A 172 -10.84 -5.68 -17.84
N ILE A 173 -10.09 -5.93 -16.77
CA ILE A 173 -8.80 -5.29 -16.53
C ILE A 173 -7.79 -5.81 -17.55
N PHE A 174 -7.75 -7.14 -17.74
CA PHE A 174 -6.84 -7.76 -18.70
C PHE A 174 -7.10 -7.30 -20.13
N GLU A 175 -8.37 -7.27 -20.56
CA GLU A 175 -8.79 -6.72 -21.86
C GLU A 175 -8.35 -5.26 -22.01
N SER A 176 -8.57 -4.43 -20.99
CA SER A 176 -8.14 -3.03 -21.03
C SER A 176 -6.62 -2.90 -21.14
N LEU A 177 -5.84 -3.76 -20.47
CA LEU A 177 -4.37 -3.77 -20.63
C LEU A 177 -3.95 -4.14 -22.04
N LEU A 178 -4.62 -5.10 -22.67
CA LEU A 178 -4.36 -5.47 -24.06
C LEU A 178 -4.67 -4.32 -25.02
N CYS A 179 -5.81 -3.62 -24.85
CA CYS A 179 -6.10 -2.44 -25.66
C CYS A 179 -5.05 -1.34 -25.48
N LEU A 180 -4.70 -1.03 -24.22
CA LEU A 180 -3.71 0.00 -23.91
C LEU A 180 -2.31 -0.32 -24.44
N LYS A 181 -2.00 -1.60 -24.59
CA LYS A 181 -0.72 -2.05 -25.13
C LYS A 181 -0.53 -1.64 -26.60
N ASP A 182 -1.60 -1.46 -27.34
CA ASP A 182 -1.57 -1.14 -28.76
C ASP A 182 -2.01 0.33 -29.04
N GLU A 183 -2.26 1.12 -27.99
CA GLU A 183 -2.73 2.51 -28.07
C GLU A 183 -1.70 3.52 -27.56
N GLU A 184 -1.63 4.70 -28.20
CA GLU A 184 -0.88 5.83 -27.65
C GLU A 184 -1.47 6.26 -26.28
N PRO A 185 -0.64 6.70 -25.32
CA PRO A 185 0.82 6.82 -25.41
C PRO A 185 1.55 5.58 -24.88
N LEU A 186 0.93 4.41 -24.73
CA LEU A 186 1.56 3.24 -24.08
C LEU A 186 2.12 2.22 -25.08
N ASP A 187 1.67 2.26 -26.32
CA ASP A 187 2.16 1.49 -27.46
C ASP A 187 3.71 1.43 -27.57
N THR A 188 4.38 2.57 -27.40
CA THR A 188 5.84 2.69 -27.50
C THR A 188 6.57 2.57 -26.16
N CYS A 189 5.87 2.24 -25.06
CA CYS A 189 6.47 2.17 -23.72
C CYS A 189 6.94 0.74 -23.39
N GLU A 190 8.24 0.44 -23.59
CA GLU A 190 8.80 -0.90 -23.37
C GLU A 190 8.53 -1.49 -21.96
N GLN A 191 8.56 -0.64 -20.93
CA GLN A 191 8.27 -1.08 -19.56
C GLN A 191 6.81 -1.50 -19.39
N PHE A 192 5.87 -0.79 -20.01
CA PHE A 192 4.47 -1.18 -20.01
C PHE A 192 4.26 -2.46 -20.84
N GLN A 193 4.94 -2.58 -21.98
CA GLN A 193 4.91 -3.79 -22.80
C GLN A 193 5.39 -5.02 -22.01
N SER A 194 6.46 -4.88 -21.22
CA SER A 194 6.95 -5.93 -20.33
C SER A 194 5.95 -6.22 -19.21
N PHE A 195 5.38 -5.19 -18.60
CA PHE A 195 4.37 -5.31 -17.54
C PHE A 195 3.17 -6.15 -18.00
N VAL A 196 2.60 -5.86 -19.19
CA VAL A 196 1.46 -6.61 -19.72
C VAL A 196 1.82 -8.06 -20.07
N LYS A 197 3.04 -8.32 -20.56
CA LYS A 197 3.50 -9.69 -20.89
C LYS A 197 3.66 -10.59 -19.66
N ASN A 198 4.06 -10.01 -18.54
CA ASN A 198 4.35 -10.73 -17.30
C ASN A 198 3.10 -10.95 -16.42
N ILE A 199 1.95 -10.40 -16.84
CA ILE A 199 0.68 -10.64 -16.17
C ILE A 199 0.14 -12.01 -16.60
N GLU A 200 -0.17 -12.85 -15.60
CA GLU A 200 -0.79 -14.15 -15.82
C GLU A 200 -2.15 -13.99 -16.50
N ARG A 201 -2.38 -14.79 -17.55
CA ARG A 201 -3.67 -14.78 -18.26
C ARG A 201 -4.75 -15.30 -17.31
N PRO A 202 -5.95 -14.69 -17.30
CA PRO A 202 -7.07 -15.26 -16.58
C PRO A 202 -7.39 -16.66 -17.13
N THR A 203 -7.49 -17.66 -16.26
CA THR A 203 -8.13 -18.94 -16.60
C THR A 203 -9.62 -18.67 -16.82
N ILE A 204 -10.05 -18.59 -18.07
CA ILE A 204 -11.47 -18.46 -18.40
C ILE A 204 -12.16 -19.74 -17.91
N VAL A 205 -12.84 -19.66 -16.77
CA VAL A 205 -13.90 -20.62 -16.45
C VAL A 205 -15.12 -20.08 -17.17
N GLU A 206 -15.53 -20.76 -18.25
CA GLU A 206 -16.76 -20.44 -18.96
C GLU A 206 -17.92 -20.48 -17.96
N GLU A 207 -18.47 -19.30 -17.60
CA GLU A 207 -19.78 -19.26 -16.96
C GLU A 207 -20.80 -19.79 -17.98
N PRO A 208 -21.62 -20.80 -17.62
CA PRO A 208 -22.63 -21.32 -18.53
C PRO A 208 -23.61 -20.20 -18.88
N GLU A 209 -23.83 -20.00 -20.18
CA GLU A 209 -24.78 -19.01 -20.71
C GLU A 209 -26.12 -19.09 -19.96
N PRO A 210 -26.74 -17.95 -19.62
CA PRO A 210 -28.08 -17.96 -19.04
C PRO A 210 -29.04 -18.56 -20.06
N VAL A 211 -29.53 -19.76 -19.76
CA VAL A 211 -30.57 -20.44 -20.54
C VAL A 211 -31.76 -19.50 -20.66
N VAL A 212 -31.91 -18.88 -21.82
CA VAL A 212 -33.09 -18.09 -22.19
C VAL A 212 -34.26 -19.05 -22.24
N GLN A 213 -34.99 -19.16 -21.13
CA GLN A 213 -36.28 -19.85 -21.09
C GLN A 213 -37.27 -19.01 -21.92
N TYR A 214 -37.42 -19.36 -23.19
CA TYR A 214 -38.54 -18.90 -23.99
C TYR A 214 -39.84 -19.39 -23.34
N LYS A 215 -40.50 -18.51 -22.58
CA LYS A 215 -41.89 -18.69 -22.18
C LYS A 215 -42.74 -18.77 -23.46
N ARG A 216 -43.07 -19.99 -23.87
CA ARG A 216 -44.05 -20.25 -24.92
C ARG A 216 -45.36 -19.58 -24.52
N LYS A 217 -45.74 -18.51 -25.25
CA LYS A 217 -47.09 -17.95 -25.23
C LYS A 217 -48.06 -19.07 -25.63
N HIS A 218 -48.85 -19.53 -24.67
CA HIS A 218 -49.94 -20.47 -24.94
C HIS A 218 -51.08 -19.68 -25.57
N ASP A 219 -51.10 -19.70 -26.90
CA ASP A 219 -52.20 -19.17 -27.70
C ASP A 219 -53.42 -20.07 -27.50
N ARG A 220 -54.43 -19.58 -26.76
CA ARG A 220 -55.75 -20.23 -26.64
C ARG A 220 -56.68 -19.59 -27.66
N THR A 221 -56.79 -20.22 -28.82
CA THR A 221 -57.89 -19.94 -29.77
C THR A 221 -58.63 -21.22 -30.16
N LYS A 222 -59.96 -21.06 -30.27
CA LYS A 222 -61.01 -22.02 -30.67
C LYS A 222 -61.45 -22.98 -29.54
N LYS A 223 -62.74 -23.15 -29.23
CA LYS A 223 -63.90 -23.31 -30.15
C LYS A 223 -65.22 -23.09 -29.38
N GLN A 224 -66.10 -22.21 -29.85
CA GLN A 224 -67.52 -22.19 -29.46
C GLN A 224 -68.34 -22.28 -30.75
N ARG A 225 -68.99 -23.43 -30.97
CA ARG A 225 -70.05 -23.60 -31.96
C ARG A 225 -70.91 -24.82 -31.59
N ASN A 226 -72.12 -24.49 -31.14
CA ASN A 226 -73.43 -25.06 -31.41
C ASN A 226 -73.69 -26.58 -31.24
N ARG A 227 -74.66 -26.88 -30.37
CA ARG A 227 -75.76 -27.85 -30.56
C ARG A 227 -77.01 -27.20 -29.95
N LEU A 228 -78.00 -26.83 -30.78
CA LEU A 228 -79.25 -27.59 -31.02
C LEU A 228 -80.05 -27.78 -29.73
#